data_AF-A0A495K8X3-F1
#
_entry.id   AF-A0A495K8X3-F1
#
_cell.length_a   1.000
_cell.length_b   1.000
_cell.length_c   1.000
_cell.angle_alpha   90.00
_cell.angle_beta   90.00
_cell.angle_gamma   90.00
#
_symmetry.space_group_name_H-M   'P 1'
#
loop_
_entity.id
_entity.type
_entity.pdbx_description
1 polymer ?
#
loop_
_entity_poly.entity_id
_entity_poly.type
_entity_poly.pdbx_seq_one_letter_code
_entity_poly.pdbx_strand_id
1 'polypeptide(L)'
;MPRIPGLYTTRPIGGRDVFGTGLRRTAAAGVSLLLAAGVTMWAVPQTVKSNVDLTVGGEVTLIGHGNGHGRGMGQWGAFGYAKQGWSSTQILSHYYGGTTAGKVDNVDVSVILTGESSVNVFADAGLKVGEVAVAPGQAVSLSGSTATITDGCGGGVVQTVELPRSLVSPITAGPGRPVPELLKMCGSNQTFRGSLGFDGDRVINVVPLDDYVKGVVPREIIVSWADEGGAEALKAQAVAARTYALASMDISKPIDDTQNSQVYGGFGAEDPRTNAAVDATAGVVLMKDGKPAFTEFSSSTGGATDGRDFPAVLDEGDTISPYRDWTATVSSDSIASTFNVGSLTGFEVIEAYGMGAENGRAATVRISGTGGTVDVPAQEVRTKLQLRSSFFSVQGQTTPPAIVAPPSGVGSTPTGGVPAIPTPGGTPLPTGELPATPGTGTGDLISELLALAEAAIGGKFTELGGSSGVLGEALGPVLPTTSGTGAVQQFQNGSVFFGPDTGAHALGGLALLNFVLQGGESVLGLPLEDSLSTLLGPVTQVFQSKFAGGILEVDPATGQASRK
;
A
#
# COMPACT_ATOMS: atom_id res chain seq x y z
N MET A 1 56.12 -21.37 -31.61
CA MET A 1 57.40 -21.41 -30.86
C MET A 1 57.48 -20.17 -29.99
N PRO A 2 58.18 -20.16 -28.83
CA PRO A 2 58.91 -21.26 -28.16
C PRO A 2 57.98 -22.20 -27.35
N ARG A 3 58.25 -23.52 -27.27
CA ARG A 3 59.02 -24.29 -26.24
C ARG A 3 58.27 -24.44 -24.89
N ILE A 4 57.78 -25.60 -24.39
CA ILE A 4 58.13 -27.06 -24.51
C ILE A 4 59.43 -27.42 -23.76
N PRO A 5 59.53 -28.49 -22.91
CA PRO A 5 58.51 -29.27 -22.16
C PRO A 5 58.95 -29.70 -20.71
N GLY A 6 58.25 -30.66 -20.09
CA GLY A 6 58.88 -31.78 -19.33
C GLY A 6 58.36 -31.98 -17.90
N LEU A 7 57.62 -33.06 -17.58
CA LEU A 7 58.01 -34.48 -17.41
C LEU A 7 58.84 -34.78 -16.15
N TYR A 8 58.24 -35.51 -15.20
CA TYR A 8 58.85 -36.70 -14.58
C TYR A 8 57.78 -37.71 -14.14
N THR A 9 58.08 -39.00 -14.26
CA THR A 9 57.16 -40.12 -13.96
C THR A 9 57.89 -41.25 -13.23
N THR A 10 57.29 -41.79 -12.15
CA THR A 10 57.40 -43.18 -11.64
C THR A 10 56.42 -43.28 -10.45
N ARG A 11 55.44 -44.19 -10.36
CA ARG A 11 55.36 -45.68 -10.38
C ARG A 11 55.74 -46.38 -9.04
N PRO A 12 55.09 -47.52 -8.68
CA PRO A 12 54.69 -47.76 -7.29
C PRO A 12 55.14 -49.11 -6.67
N ILE A 13 54.95 -49.23 -5.34
CA ILE A 13 55.05 -50.45 -4.50
C ILE A 13 54.02 -50.27 -3.35
N GLY A 14 53.31 -51.25 -2.78
CA GLY A 14 53.19 -52.70 -3.04
C GLY A 14 52.85 -53.49 -1.76
N GLY A 15 51.82 -54.35 -1.78
CA GLY A 15 51.26 -55.08 -0.60
C GLY A 15 49.72 -54.96 -0.55
N ARG A 16 48.84 -55.97 -0.44
CA ARG A 16 48.91 -57.40 0.01
C ARG A 16 49.30 -57.57 1.49
N ASP A 17 48.70 -58.44 2.31
CA ASP A 17 47.60 -59.44 2.21
C ASP A 17 47.21 -59.89 3.67
N VAL A 18 46.18 -60.68 4.08
CA VAL A 18 45.13 -61.51 3.45
C VAL A 18 43.99 -61.81 4.48
N PHE A 19 42.71 -61.91 4.04
CA PHE A 19 41.51 -62.62 4.61
C PHE A 19 41.11 -62.58 6.12
N GLY A 20 39.79 -62.62 6.39
CA GLY A 20 39.21 -63.01 7.69
C GLY A 20 37.69 -63.22 7.67
N THR A 21 37.22 -64.47 7.69
CA THR A 21 35.79 -64.85 7.60
C THR A 21 35.14 -65.11 8.98
N GLY A 22 33.82 -64.89 9.08
CA GLY A 22 33.01 -65.27 10.26
C GLY A 22 31.50 -65.26 9.98
N LEU A 23 30.77 -66.30 10.38
CA LEU A 23 29.38 -66.54 9.94
C LEU A 23 28.50 -67.20 11.03
N ARG A 24 27.35 -66.56 11.34
CA ARG A 24 26.08 -67.09 11.93
C ARG A 24 26.10 -68.02 13.18
N ARG A 25 25.30 -67.66 14.19
CA ARG A 25 24.40 -68.52 15.03
C ARG A 25 23.55 -67.61 15.94
N THR A 26 22.24 -67.40 15.73
CA THR A 26 21.04 -68.23 16.00
C THR A 26 20.55 -68.29 17.46
N ALA A 27 19.42 -67.61 17.69
CA ALA A 27 18.26 -67.99 18.50
C ALA A 27 18.38 -68.28 20.03
N ALA A 28 17.56 -67.55 20.79
CA ALA A 28 16.76 -68.07 21.91
C ALA A 28 15.47 -67.23 22.03
N ALA A 29 14.37 -67.82 22.51
CA ALA A 29 13.10 -67.13 22.76
C ALA A 29 12.74 -67.21 24.25
N GLY A 30 12.04 -66.21 24.76
CA GLY A 30 11.51 -66.18 26.13
C GLY A 30 10.14 -65.52 26.17
N VAL A 31 9.18 -66.17 26.84
CA VAL A 31 7.80 -65.71 26.97
C VAL A 31 7.46 -65.58 28.45
N SER A 32 6.93 -64.43 28.88
CA SER A 32 6.06 -64.34 30.06
C SER A 32 5.20 -63.08 30.08
N LEU A 33 4.03 -63.28 30.68
CA LEU A 33 2.82 -62.47 30.77
C LEU A 33 2.94 -60.97 31.10
N LEU A 34 2.04 -60.21 30.45
CA LEU A 34 1.11 -59.20 31.02
C LEU A 34 1.56 -58.35 32.23
N LEU A 35 1.56 -57.04 32.00
CA LEU A 35 0.84 -56.10 32.89
C LEU A 35 0.35 -54.90 32.08
N ALA A 36 -0.93 -54.54 32.23
CA ALA A 36 -1.52 -53.41 31.52
C ALA A 36 -1.33 -52.12 32.33
N ALA A 37 -0.61 -51.15 31.76
CA ALA A 37 -0.56 -49.78 32.24
C ALA A 37 -0.83 -48.86 31.06
N GLY A 38 -1.93 -48.11 31.11
CA GLY A 38 -2.33 -47.19 30.03
C GLY A 38 -1.44 -45.96 30.01
N VAL A 39 -0.34 -46.00 29.26
CA VAL A 39 0.41 -44.79 28.90
C VAL A 39 -0.32 -44.11 27.74
N THR A 40 -1.08 -43.06 28.05
CA THR A 40 -1.56 -42.11 27.04
C THR A 40 -0.34 -41.52 26.34
N MET A 41 -0.11 -41.90 25.07
CA MET A 41 0.88 -41.20 24.25
C MET A 41 0.39 -39.77 24.06
N TRP A 42 0.99 -38.83 24.81
CA TRP A 42 0.94 -37.43 24.42
C TRP A 42 1.65 -37.34 23.08
N ALA A 43 0.89 -37.01 22.03
CA ALA A 43 1.47 -36.61 20.77
C ALA A 43 2.24 -35.30 21.03
N VAL A 44 3.56 -35.42 21.22
CA VAL A 44 4.45 -34.25 21.21
C VAL A 44 4.23 -33.59 19.85
N PRO A 45 3.77 -32.32 19.80
CA PRO A 45 3.59 -31.64 18.54
C PRO A 45 4.95 -31.63 17.82
N GLN A 46 5.02 -32.34 16.69
CA GLN A 46 6.21 -32.32 15.85
C GLN A 46 6.38 -30.87 15.38
N THR A 47 7.42 -30.19 15.85
CA THR A 47 7.82 -28.90 15.29
C THR A 47 8.26 -29.15 13.86
N VAL A 48 7.32 -29.04 12.91
CA VAL A 48 7.60 -29.10 11.49
C VAL A 48 8.57 -27.96 11.20
N LYS A 49 9.80 -28.30 10.87
CA LYS A 49 10.75 -27.34 10.32
C LYS A 49 10.32 -27.05 8.88
N SER A 50 9.46 -26.05 8.74
CA SER A 50 9.54 -25.19 7.58
C SER A 50 10.97 -24.64 7.53
N ASN A 51 11.62 -24.90 6.40
CA ASN A 51 12.98 -24.52 6.09
C ASN A 51 12.96 -24.23 4.58
N VAL A 52 13.35 -23.03 4.17
CA VAL A 52 13.94 -22.84 2.84
C VAL A 52 15.34 -23.44 2.92
N ASP A 53 15.62 -24.47 2.11
CA ASP A 53 16.85 -25.27 2.22
C ASP A 53 18.05 -24.51 1.58
N LEU A 54 18.51 -23.49 2.31
CA LEU A 54 19.60 -22.61 1.91
C LEU A 54 20.96 -23.30 2.12
N THR A 55 21.72 -23.46 1.05
CA THR A 55 23.14 -23.82 1.13
C THR A 55 23.94 -22.67 1.74
N VAL A 56 25.11 -22.97 2.33
CA VAL A 56 26.01 -21.93 2.85
C VAL A 56 26.54 -21.09 1.69
N GLY A 57 26.21 -19.79 1.68
CA GLY A 57 26.44 -18.89 0.54
C GLY A 57 25.33 -18.88 -0.51
N GLY A 58 24.16 -19.44 -0.19
CA GLY A 58 22.97 -19.41 -1.05
C GLY A 58 22.24 -18.07 -1.04
N GLU A 59 21.28 -17.93 -1.95
CA GLU A 59 20.46 -16.73 -2.12
C GLU A 59 18.99 -17.03 -1.81
N VAL A 60 18.29 -16.07 -1.20
CA VAL A 60 16.85 -16.10 -1.00
C VAL A 60 16.18 -15.39 -2.18
N THR A 61 15.43 -16.13 -3.00
CA THR A 61 14.59 -15.55 -4.05
C THR A 61 13.22 -15.20 -3.49
N LEU A 62 12.84 -13.93 -3.62
CA LEU A 62 11.53 -13.39 -3.29
C LEU A 62 10.75 -13.16 -4.58
N ILE A 63 9.54 -13.72 -4.66
CA ILE A 63 8.55 -13.35 -5.67
C ILE A 63 7.72 -12.25 -5.04
N GLY A 64 7.45 -11.14 -5.75
CA GLY A 64 6.82 -9.99 -5.13
C GLY A 64 6.00 -9.13 -6.09
N HIS A 65 5.12 -8.33 -5.49
CA HIS A 65 4.11 -7.57 -6.19
C HIS A 65 4.10 -6.09 -5.75
N GLY A 66 3.72 -5.19 -6.65
CA GLY A 66 3.56 -3.76 -6.41
C GLY A 66 4.84 -2.99 -6.07
N ASN A 67 4.67 -1.70 -5.84
CA ASN A 67 5.74 -0.75 -5.53
C ASN A 67 5.24 0.33 -4.56
N GLY A 68 5.80 0.35 -3.35
CA GLY A 68 5.31 1.16 -2.23
C GLY A 68 4.65 0.34 -1.12
N HIS A 69 3.99 1.04 -0.19
CA HIS A 69 3.34 0.44 0.97
C HIS A 69 1.97 -0.19 0.66
N GLY A 70 1.31 0.16 -0.46
CA GLY A 70 0.03 -0.42 -0.86
C GLY A 70 -1.19 0.06 -0.06
N ARG A 71 -1.06 1.14 0.71
CA ARG A 71 -2.15 1.71 1.53
C ARG A 71 -2.89 2.78 0.72
N GLY A 72 -4.22 2.73 0.77
CA GLY A 72 -5.08 3.59 -0.03
C GLY A 72 -4.86 3.39 -1.54
N MET A 73 -4.83 4.48 -2.30
CA MET A 73 -4.88 4.44 -3.77
C MET A 73 -3.58 3.94 -4.42
N GLY A 74 -3.72 3.00 -5.35
CA GLY A 74 -2.68 2.68 -6.34
C GLY A 74 -2.70 3.71 -7.47
N GLN A 75 -1.57 4.35 -7.78
CA GLN A 75 -1.50 5.35 -8.86
C GLN A 75 -1.68 4.70 -10.24
N TRP A 76 -0.95 3.61 -10.52
CA TRP A 76 -1.13 2.83 -11.75
C TRP A 76 -2.52 2.18 -11.82
N GLY A 77 -3.08 1.79 -10.67
CA GLY A 77 -4.44 1.29 -10.59
C GLY A 77 -5.49 2.33 -10.95
N ALA A 78 -5.44 3.51 -10.35
CA ALA A 78 -6.26 4.66 -10.71
C ALA A 78 -6.14 5.01 -12.21
N PHE A 79 -4.94 4.93 -12.80
CA PHE A 79 -4.73 5.12 -14.24
C PHE A 79 -5.38 4.01 -15.08
N GLY A 80 -5.27 2.74 -14.66
CA GLY A 80 -5.96 1.62 -15.29
C GLY A 80 -7.47 1.80 -15.30
N TYR A 81 -8.06 2.15 -14.16
CA TYR A 81 -9.49 2.44 -14.02
C TYR A 81 -9.92 3.66 -14.85
N ALA A 82 -9.15 4.76 -14.86
CA ALA A 82 -9.45 5.92 -15.70
C ALA A 82 -9.47 5.57 -17.20
N LYS A 83 -8.55 4.71 -17.66
CA LYS A 83 -8.53 4.20 -19.04
C LYS A 83 -9.67 3.22 -19.35
N GLN A 84 -10.26 2.60 -18.33
CA GLN A 84 -11.52 1.84 -18.42
C GLN A 84 -12.77 2.75 -18.34
N GLY A 85 -12.60 4.08 -18.28
CA GLY A 85 -13.69 5.05 -18.25
C GLY A 85 -14.24 5.37 -16.86
N TRP A 86 -13.56 4.96 -15.78
CA TRP A 86 -13.98 5.29 -14.41
C TRP A 86 -13.79 6.77 -14.12
N SER A 87 -14.80 7.39 -13.50
CA SER A 87 -14.69 8.73 -12.93
C SER A 87 -13.79 8.76 -11.70
N SER A 88 -13.21 9.93 -11.42
CA SER A 88 -12.44 10.20 -10.21
C SER A 88 -13.21 9.85 -8.93
N THR A 89 -14.52 10.07 -8.89
CA THR A 89 -15.38 9.65 -7.76
C THR A 89 -15.37 8.12 -7.59
N GLN A 90 -15.52 7.33 -8.65
CA GLN A 90 -15.50 5.86 -8.56
C GLN A 90 -14.13 5.34 -8.10
N ILE A 91 -13.04 5.91 -8.64
CA ILE A 91 -11.66 5.61 -8.24
C ILE A 91 -11.47 5.88 -6.74
N LEU A 92 -11.89 7.06 -6.27
CA LEU A 92 -11.79 7.45 -4.86
C LEU A 92 -12.64 6.56 -3.95
N SER A 93 -13.90 6.29 -4.29
CA SER A 93 -14.79 5.44 -3.50
C SER A 93 -14.32 3.99 -3.40
N HIS A 94 -13.63 3.49 -4.43
CA HIS A 94 -13.03 2.15 -4.43
C HIS A 94 -11.85 2.04 -3.44
N TYR A 95 -10.85 2.94 -3.52
CA TYR A 95 -9.68 2.87 -2.65
C TYR A 95 -9.89 3.39 -1.23
N TYR A 96 -10.88 4.28 -1.04
CA TYR A 96 -11.16 4.95 0.24
C TYR A 96 -12.58 4.65 0.72
N GLY A 97 -12.96 3.36 0.68
CA GLY A 97 -14.26 2.88 1.15
C GLY A 97 -14.53 3.29 2.60
N GLY A 98 -15.79 3.66 2.89
CA GLY A 98 -16.17 4.23 4.20
C GLY A 98 -15.88 5.73 4.35
N THR A 99 -15.57 6.45 3.27
CA THR A 99 -15.50 7.92 3.25
C THR A 99 -16.66 8.56 2.49
N THR A 100 -16.93 9.83 2.76
CA THR A 100 -17.89 10.66 2.01
C THR A 100 -17.19 11.86 1.37
N ALA A 101 -17.69 12.34 0.24
CA ALA A 101 -17.13 13.53 -0.40
C ALA A 101 -17.46 14.80 0.41
N GLY A 102 -16.44 15.60 0.71
CA GLY A 102 -16.55 16.88 1.38
C GLY A 102 -16.07 18.06 0.52
N LYS A 103 -16.36 19.27 1.01
CA LYS A 103 -15.90 20.53 0.42
C LYS A 103 -15.29 21.39 1.53
N VAL A 104 -14.12 21.98 1.28
CA VAL A 104 -13.43 22.91 2.19
C VAL A 104 -13.14 24.24 1.51
N ASP A 105 -12.88 25.25 2.34
CA ASP A 105 -12.24 26.49 1.92
C ASP A 105 -10.74 26.28 1.63
N ASN A 106 -10.17 27.18 0.83
CA ASN A 106 -8.77 27.14 0.41
C ASN A 106 -7.85 27.72 1.51
N VAL A 107 -7.73 27.01 2.62
CA VAL A 107 -6.90 27.36 3.79
C VAL A 107 -5.40 27.35 3.47
N ASP A 108 -4.59 28.10 4.21
CA ASP A 108 -3.13 28.06 4.06
C ASP A 108 -2.52 26.79 4.69
N VAL A 109 -1.62 26.15 3.94
CA VAL A 109 -0.76 25.03 4.36
C VAL A 109 0.64 25.58 4.63
N SER A 110 1.27 25.17 5.73
CA SER A 110 2.66 25.53 6.05
C SER A 110 3.58 24.34 5.76
N VAL A 111 4.40 24.44 4.72
CA VAL A 111 5.34 23.41 4.27
C VAL A 111 6.76 23.75 4.72
N ILE A 112 7.44 22.84 5.39
CA ILE A 112 8.87 22.93 5.71
C ILE A 112 9.68 22.66 4.44
N LEU A 113 10.56 23.59 4.06
CA LEU A 113 11.46 23.45 2.92
C LEU A 113 12.80 22.86 3.39
N THR A 114 12.96 21.53 3.33
CA THR A 114 14.12 20.85 3.95
C THR A 114 15.45 21.12 3.26
N GLY A 115 15.42 21.56 2.00
CA GLY A 115 16.61 22.00 1.26
C GLY A 115 17.07 23.44 1.58
N GLU A 116 16.26 24.24 2.26
CA GLU A 116 16.50 25.68 2.45
C GLU A 116 16.87 26.03 3.90
N SER A 117 17.83 26.95 4.05
CA SER A 117 18.38 27.38 5.36
C SER A 117 18.37 28.90 5.57
N SER A 118 17.88 29.65 4.60
CA SER A 118 17.70 31.10 4.69
C SER A 118 16.52 31.54 3.81
N VAL A 119 15.87 32.65 4.17
CA VAL A 119 14.89 33.30 3.28
C VAL A 119 15.53 34.57 2.74
N ASN A 120 15.95 34.53 1.47
CA ASN A 120 16.47 35.66 0.72
C ASN A 120 15.80 35.66 -0.65
N VAL A 121 14.83 36.54 -0.87
CA VAL A 121 13.83 36.41 -1.95
C VAL A 121 13.51 37.72 -2.66
N PHE A 122 13.04 37.62 -3.91
CA PHE A 122 12.52 38.74 -4.70
C PHE A 122 11.27 38.32 -5.49
N ALA A 123 10.60 39.27 -6.13
CA ALA A 123 9.50 39.03 -7.06
C ALA A 123 9.48 40.09 -8.17
N ASP A 124 9.02 39.74 -9.38
CA ASP A 124 9.09 40.64 -10.54
C ASP A 124 8.12 41.83 -10.40
N ALA A 125 6.98 41.63 -9.73
CA ALA A 125 6.01 42.68 -9.42
C ALA A 125 6.38 43.51 -8.18
N GLY A 126 7.42 43.15 -7.43
CA GLY A 126 7.60 43.55 -6.04
C GLY A 126 6.83 42.63 -5.08
N LEU A 127 6.96 42.88 -3.77
CA LEU A 127 6.46 42.00 -2.71
C LEU A 127 6.15 42.78 -1.41
N LYS A 128 5.79 42.10 -0.31
CA LYS A 128 5.49 42.69 1.00
C LYS A 128 6.25 42.07 2.17
N VAL A 129 6.48 42.89 3.19
CA VAL A 129 7.21 42.58 4.43
C VAL A 129 6.40 43.18 5.59
N GLY A 130 5.44 42.40 6.12
CA GLY A 130 4.32 42.96 6.87
C GLY A 130 3.56 43.98 6.01
N GLU A 131 3.29 45.17 6.55
CA GLU A 131 2.66 46.28 5.82
C GLU A 131 3.61 47.04 4.87
N VAL A 132 4.93 46.75 4.89
CA VAL A 132 5.91 47.43 4.04
C VAL A 132 5.90 46.81 2.64
N ALA A 133 5.54 47.62 1.64
CA ALA A 133 5.68 47.25 0.23
C ALA A 133 7.13 47.39 -0.25
N VAL A 134 7.59 46.42 -1.02
CA VAL A 134 8.95 46.32 -1.59
C VAL A 134 8.83 46.38 -3.10
N ALA A 135 9.64 47.22 -3.74
CA ALA A 135 9.49 47.54 -5.16
C ALA A 135 10.00 46.41 -6.09
N PRO A 136 9.51 46.35 -7.35
CA PRO A 136 10.15 45.57 -8.41
C PRO A 136 11.67 45.78 -8.45
N GLY A 137 12.41 44.68 -8.57
CA GLY A 137 13.88 44.68 -8.60
C GLY A 137 14.56 44.67 -7.23
N GLN A 138 13.84 44.93 -6.12
CA GLN A 138 14.37 44.77 -4.76
C GLN A 138 14.25 43.32 -4.27
N ALA A 139 15.11 42.94 -3.33
CA ALA A 139 15.09 41.65 -2.64
C ALA A 139 14.94 41.84 -1.12
N VAL A 140 14.60 40.77 -0.40
CA VAL A 140 14.43 40.76 1.06
C VAL A 140 15.11 39.54 1.65
N SER A 141 16.02 39.78 2.59
CA SER A 141 16.64 38.76 3.44
C SER A 141 16.08 38.81 4.86
N LEU A 142 15.68 37.67 5.41
CA LEU A 142 15.19 37.54 6.80
C LEU A 142 16.29 37.01 7.73
N SER A 143 16.38 37.58 8.93
CA SER A 143 17.24 37.08 10.02
C SER A 143 16.62 37.40 11.38
N GLY A 144 16.21 36.38 12.14
CA GLY A 144 15.46 36.58 13.38
C GLY A 144 14.13 37.31 13.12
N SER A 145 13.85 38.38 13.89
CA SER A 145 12.71 39.29 13.66
C SER A 145 12.95 40.30 12.53
N THR A 146 14.20 40.42 12.06
CA THR A 146 14.62 41.49 11.14
C THR A 146 14.45 41.07 9.68
N ALA A 147 13.80 41.92 8.88
CA ALA A 147 13.80 41.85 7.43
C ALA A 147 14.66 42.99 6.85
N THR A 148 15.59 42.65 5.96
CA THR A 148 16.48 43.59 5.29
C THR A 148 16.16 43.64 3.81
N ILE A 149 15.67 44.80 3.34
CA ILE A 149 15.36 45.08 1.93
C ILE A 149 16.63 45.58 1.24
N THR A 150 17.01 44.96 0.12
CA THR A 150 18.21 45.30 -0.67
C THR A 150 17.88 45.64 -2.11
N ASP A 151 18.78 46.39 -2.76
CA ASP A 151 18.73 46.72 -4.20
C ASP A 151 19.10 45.50 -5.05
N GLY A 152 18.16 44.57 -5.17
CA GLY A 152 18.36 43.25 -5.76
C GLY A 152 19.08 42.26 -4.83
N CYS A 153 19.20 41.01 -5.30
CA CYS A 153 19.84 39.92 -4.57
C CYS A 153 21.33 40.23 -4.28
N GLY A 154 21.66 40.53 -3.02
CA GLY A 154 23.03 40.85 -2.61
C GLY A 154 23.48 42.29 -2.89
N GLY A 155 22.55 43.18 -3.26
CA GLY A 155 22.81 44.62 -3.40
C GLY A 155 22.92 45.36 -2.07
N GLY A 156 23.02 46.69 -2.15
CA GLY A 156 23.07 47.55 -0.97
C GLY A 156 21.74 47.53 -0.18
N VAL A 157 21.82 47.71 1.14
CA VAL A 157 20.64 47.83 2.01
C VAL A 157 19.89 49.13 1.69
N VAL A 158 18.60 48.99 1.37
CA VAL A 158 17.67 50.10 1.14
C VAL A 158 16.92 50.45 2.43
N GLN A 159 16.43 49.44 3.15
CA GLN A 159 15.64 49.60 4.38
C GLN A 159 15.72 48.34 5.24
N THR A 160 15.61 48.51 6.55
CA THR A 160 15.44 47.42 7.52
C THR A 160 14.08 47.56 8.21
N VAL A 161 13.41 46.44 8.47
CA VAL A 161 12.07 46.36 9.06
C VAL A 161 12.09 45.29 10.16
N GLU A 162 11.67 45.64 11.37
CA GLU A 162 11.41 44.64 12.43
C GLU A 162 9.99 44.08 12.30
N LEU A 163 9.85 42.76 12.40
CA LEU A 163 8.60 42.03 12.25
C LEU A 163 8.30 41.18 13.50
N PRO A 164 7.04 41.12 13.96
CA PRO A 164 6.62 40.15 14.96
C PRO A 164 6.48 38.73 14.39
N ARG A 165 6.53 38.57 13.05
CA ARG A 165 6.47 37.29 12.35
C ARG A 165 7.23 37.38 11.04
N SER A 166 8.29 36.59 10.91
CA SER A 166 9.27 36.69 9.83
C SER A 166 8.76 36.01 8.56
N LEU A 167 7.87 36.70 7.84
CA LEU A 167 7.26 36.27 6.58
C LEU A 167 7.44 37.36 5.51
N VAL A 168 7.97 36.96 4.35
CA VAL A 168 7.92 37.71 3.10
C VAL A 168 6.71 37.22 2.29
N SER A 169 5.88 38.14 1.83
CA SER A 169 4.57 37.86 1.24
C SER A 169 4.45 38.45 -0.18
N PRO A 170 3.54 37.92 -1.02
CA PRO A 170 3.15 38.57 -2.28
C PRO A 170 2.49 39.94 -2.04
N ILE A 171 2.21 40.69 -3.11
CA ILE A 171 1.44 41.92 -3.03
C ILE A 171 -0.05 41.61 -2.75
N THR A 172 -0.58 40.59 -3.43
CA THR A 172 -1.96 40.13 -3.38
C THR A 172 -2.06 38.90 -2.47
N ALA A 173 -2.91 38.95 -1.44
CA ALA A 173 -3.16 37.80 -0.58
C ALA A 173 -4.09 36.77 -1.25
N GLY A 174 -3.94 35.49 -0.89
CA GLY A 174 -4.81 34.41 -1.36
C GLY A 174 -4.33 33.65 -2.62
N PRO A 175 -5.21 32.84 -3.23
CA PRO A 175 -4.90 32.00 -4.39
C PRO A 175 -5.05 32.73 -5.72
N GLY A 176 -4.64 32.09 -6.83
CA GLY A 176 -4.89 32.60 -8.19
C GLY A 176 -4.03 33.79 -8.61
N ARG A 177 -2.94 34.06 -7.88
CA ARG A 177 -1.98 35.15 -8.14
C ARG A 177 -1.36 35.09 -9.55
N PRO A 178 -1.04 36.27 -10.14
CA PRO A 178 -0.34 36.36 -11.42
C PRO A 178 1.14 35.96 -11.27
N VAL A 179 1.73 35.37 -12.32
CA VAL A 179 3.11 34.84 -12.32
C VAL A 179 4.18 35.84 -11.85
N PRO A 180 4.12 37.17 -12.15
CA PRO A 180 5.07 38.15 -11.62
C PRO A 180 5.09 38.33 -10.09
N GLU A 181 4.05 37.87 -9.36
CA GLU A 181 3.99 37.91 -7.89
C GLU A 181 4.56 36.65 -7.21
N LEU A 182 5.13 35.70 -7.96
CA LEU A 182 5.81 34.55 -7.38
C LEU A 182 7.07 34.97 -6.65
N LEU A 183 7.25 34.46 -5.43
CA LEU A 183 8.48 34.66 -4.67
C LEU A 183 9.58 33.76 -5.27
N LYS A 184 10.75 34.34 -5.51
CA LYS A 184 11.92 33.70 -6.11
C LYS A 184 13.08 33.71 -5.12
N MET A 185 13.65 32.55 -4.85
CA MET A 185 14.87 32.43 -4.04
C MET A 185 16.06 33.05 -4.76
N CYS A 186 16.76 33.98 -4.10
CA CYS A 186 18.01 34.55 -4.60
C CYS A 186 19.07 33.46 -4.75
N GLY A 187 19.69 33.37 -5.93
CA GLY A 187 20.68 32.33 -6.26
C GLY A 187 20.08 31.16 -7.03
N SER A 188 19.18 30.38 -6.42
CA SER A 188 18.56 29.21 -7.08
C SER A 188 17.48 29.59 -8.10
N ASN A 189 16.86 30.77 -7.97
CA ASN A 189 15.65 31.20 -8.69
C ASN A 189 14.45 30.24 -8.54
N GLN A 190 14.45 29.37 -7.52
CA GLN A 190 13.30 28.50 -7.25
C GLN A 190 12.07 29.36 -6.90
N THR A 191 10.96 29.04 -7.56
CA THR A 191 9.72 29.82 -7.53
C THR A 191 8.69 29.20 -6.61
N PHE A 192 8.04 30.03 -5.80
CA PHE A 192 7.02 29.63 -4.83
C PHE A 192 5.77 30.50 -4.95
N ARG A 193 4.62 29.85 -4.78
CA ARG A 193 3.37 30.51 -4.38
C ARG A 193 3.40 30.73 -2.86
N GLY A 194 2.31 31.21 -2.27
CA GLY A 194 2.28 31.49 -0.84
C GLY A 194 3.19 32.65 -0.42
N SER A 195 3.57 32.64 0.85
CA SER A 195 4.59 33.48 1.49
C SER A 195 5.78 32.60 1.92
N LEU A 196 6.98 33.18 2.08
CA LEU A 196 8.17 32.47 2.56
C LEU A 196 8.68 33.07 3.87
N GLY A 197 9.08 32.24 4.82
CA GLY A 197 9.45 32.70 6.16
C GLY A 197 10.11 31.64 7.03
N PHE A 198 10.10 31.88 8.34
CA PHE A 198 10.61 30.94 9.35
C PHE A 198 9.52 30.48 10.32
N ASP A 199 9.60 29.20 10.71
CA ASP A 199 8.94 28.64 11.90
C ASP A 199 9.97 27.94 12.78
N GLY A 200 10.31 28.59 13.90
CA GLY A 200 11.50 28.26 14.67
C GLY A 200 12.78 28.57 13.86
N ASP A 201 13.60 27.56 13.66
CA ASP A 201 14.82 27.55 12.83
C ASP A 201 14.57 27.07 11.38
N ARG A 202 13.35 26.62 11.07
CA ARG A 202 13.01 25.98 9.78
C ARG A 202 12.51 27.01 8.77
N VAL A 203 13.01 26.95 7.54
CA VAL A 203 12.40 27.68 6.42
C VAL A 203 11.06 27.05 6.07
N ILE A 204 10.02 27.88 5.91
CA ILE A 204 8.66 27.46 5.57
C ILE A 204 8.09 28.23 4.38
N ASN A 205 7.23 27.56 3.61
CA ASN A 205 6.33 28.17 2.63
C ASN A 205 4.88 28.06 3.12
N VAL A 206 4.21 29.20 3.31
CA VAL A 206 2.80 29.30 3.73
C VAL A 206 1.95 29.56 2.49
N VAL A 207 1.24 28.55 1.99
CA VAL A 207 0.65 28.54 0.65
C VAL A 207 -0.80 28.01 0.68
N PRO A 208 -1.76 28.63 -0.05
CA PRO A 208 -3.14 28.12 -0.09
C PRO A 208 -3.20 26.67 -0.57
N LEU A 209 -4.06 25.85 0.05
CA LEU A 209 -4.19 24.40 -0.15
C LEU A 209 -4.24 23.95 -1.62
N ASP A 210 -5.05 24.58 -2.48
CA ASP A 210 -5.08 24.22 -3.91
C ASP A 210 -3.81 24.64 -4.66
N ASP A 211 -3.13 25.70 -4.22
CA ASP A 211 -1.83 26.13 -4.74
C ASP A 211 -0.67 25.26 -4.20
N TYR A 212 -0.84 24.63 -3.02
CA TYR A 212 0.04 23.57 -2.50
C TYR A 212 -0.09 22.29 -3.35
N VAL A 213 -1.33 21.82 -3.55
CA VAL A 213 -1.62 20.57 -4.28
C VAL A 213 -1.09 20.64 -5.72
N LYS A 214 -1.09 21.81 -6.38
CA LYS A 214 -0.46 22.03 -7.69
C LYS A 214 1.04 21.78 -7.71
N GLY A 215 1.76 22.10 -6.63
CA GLY A 215 3.18 21.79 -6.48
C GLY A 215 3.48 20.33 -6.04
N VAL A 216 2.47 19.58 -5.59
CA VAL A 216 2.57 18.16 -5.17
C VAL A 216 2.20 17.19 -6.29
N VAL A 217 1.02 17.32 -6.90
CA VAL A 217 0.50 16.32 -7.87
C VAL A 217 1.50 15.96 -8.99
N PRO A 218 2.17 16.90 -9.70
CA PRO A 218 3.14 16.56 -10.74
C PRO A 218 4.47 15.97 -10.23
N ARG A 219 4.69 15.90 -8.91
CA ARG A 219 5.78 15.13 -8.29
C ARG A 219 5.34 13.72 -7.88
N GLU A 220 4.06 13.54 -7.56
CA GLU A 220 3.52 12.27 -7.09
C GLU A 220 2.96 11.37 -8.20
N ILE A 221 2.41 11.90 -9.30
CA ILE A 221 1.82 11.11 -10.40
C ILE A 221 2.40 11.48 -11.78
N ILE A 222 2.41 10.51 -12.70
CA ILE A 222 2.94 10.71 -14.05
C ILE A 222 2.06 11.67 -14.84
N VAL A 223 2.61 12.84 -15.14
CA VAL A 223 1.90 13.97 -15.75
C VAL A 223 1.36 13.66 -17.17
N SER A 224 2.07 12.84 -17.97
CA SER A 224 1.64 12.49 -19.34
C SER A 224 0.33 11.72 -19.40
N TRP A 225 -0.06 11.07 -18.30
CA TRP A 225 -1.30 10.30 -18.23
C TRP A 225 -2.54 11.14 -18.52
N ALA A 226 -2.50 12.46 -18.31
CA ALA A 226 -3.56 13.37 -18.76
C ALA A 226 -3.90 13.20 -20.24
N ASP A 227 -2.88 13.02 -21.08
CA ASP A 227 -2.97 12.91 -22.54
C ASP A 227 -3.22 11.45 -22.99
N GLU A 228 -3.15 10.49 -22.06
CA GLU A 228 -3.27 9.03 -22.29
C GLU A 228 -4.59 8.42 -21.76
N GLY A 229 -5.57 9.26 -21.40
CA GLY A 229 -6.87 8.87 -20.83
C GLY A 229 -6.93 8.84 -19.30
N GLY A 230 -5.85 9.22 -18.61
CA GLY A 230 -5.72 9.23 -17.15
C GLY A 230 -6.21 10.49 -16.44
N ALA A 231 -6.95 11.38 -17.11
CA ALA A 231 -7.40 12.66 -16.53
C ALA A 231 -8.21 12.48 -15.21
N GLU A 232 -9.00 11.41 -15.10
CA GLU A 232 -9.72 11.07 -13.86
C GLU A 232 -8.81 10.53 -12.75
N ALA A 233 -7.71 9.86 -13.09
CA ALA A 233 -6.69 9.46 -12.11
C ALA A 233 -5.96 10.68 -11.52
N LEU A 234 -5.64 11.68 -12.36
CA LEU A 234 -5.05 12.94 -11.90
C LEU A 234 -5.99 13.74 -10.99
N LYS A 235 -7.32 13.72 -11.26
CA LYS A 235 -8.34 14.30 -10.38
C LYS A 235 -8.42 13.55 -9.04
N ALA A 236 -8.41 12.22 -9.06
CA ALA A 236 -8.36 11.41 -7.85
C ALA A 236 -7.09 11.71 -7.03
N GLN A 237 -5.93 11.82 -7.68
CA GLN A 237 -4.67 12.20 -7.03
C GLN A 237 -4.74 13.60 -6.39
N ALA A 238 -5.37 14.57 -7.05
CA ALA A 238 -5.56 15.91 -6.49
C ALA A 238 -6.43 15.89 -5.22
N VAL A 239 -7.53 15.13 -5.20
CA VAL A 239 -8.40 14.97 -4.01
C VAL A 239 -7.68 14.21 -2.89
N ALA A 240 -6.96 13.13 -3.20
CA ALA A 240 -6.18 12.37 -2.22
C ALA A 240 -5.05 13.22 -1.61
N ALA A 241 -4.32 13.98 -2.41
CA ALA A 241 -3.28 14.89 -1.90
C ALA A 241 -3.88 16.01 -1.03
N ARG A 242 -4.96 16.65 -1.48
CA ARG A 242 -5.66 17.71 -0.73
C ARG A 242 -6.14 17.21 0.64
N THR A 243 -6.70 16.01 0.67
CA THR A 243 -7.24 15.43 1.90
C THR A 243 -6.14 14.99 2.85
N TYR A 244 -5.05 14.39 2.35
CA TYR A 244 -3.87 14.01 3.15
C TYR A 244 -3.25 15.21 3.87
N ALA A 245 -3.12 16.36 3.20
CA ALA A 245 -2.60 17.59 3.79
C ALA A 245 -3.46 18.06 4.97
N LEU A 246 -4.79 18.09 4.80
CA LEU A 246 -5.73 18.48 5.84
C LEU A 246 -5.77 17.48 7.01
N ALA A 247 -5.72 16.17 6.72
CA ALA A 247 -5.67 15.14 7.75
C ALA A 247 -4.36 15.23 8.56
N SER A 248 -3.25 15.56 7.91
CA SER A 248 -1.96 15.86 8.58
C SER A 248 -2.07 17.10 9.49
N MET A 249 -2.75 18.16 9.04
CA MET A 249 -2.99 19.36 9.84
C MET A 249 -3.91 19.11 11.04
N ASP A 250 -4.97 18.32 10.88
CA ASP A 250 -5.91 17.95 11.97
C ASP A 250 -5.20 17.19 13.11
N ILE A 251 -4.27 16.29 12.78
CA ILE A 251 -3.44 15.58 13.77
C ILE A 251 -2.18 16.35 14.19
N SER A 252 -2.02 17.62 13.77
CA SER A 252 -0.85 18.48 14.03
C SER A 252 0.50 17.89 13.57
N LYS A 253 0.49 17.01 12.55
CA LYS A 253 1.70 16.51 11.90
C LYS A 253 2.32 17.64 11.05
N PRO A 254 3.61 18.00 11.25
CA PRO A 254 4.31 18.91 10.34
C PRO A 254 4.33 18.35 8.92
N ILE A 255 4.12 19.22 7.93
CA ILE A 255 4.25 18.91 6.50
C ILE A 255 5.62 19.41 6.05
N ASP A 256 6.39 18.53 5.41
CA ASP A 256 7.65 18.85 4.74
C ASP A 256 7.54 18.65 3.22
N ASP A 257 8.56 19.09 2.49
CA ASP A 257 8.67 18.98 1.03
C ASP A 257 9.13 17.58 0.53
N THR A 258 9.06 16.56 1.39
CA THR A 258 9.67 15.24 1.17
C THR A 258 8.67 14.09 1.18
N GLN A 259 9.16 12.87 0.91
CA GLN A 259 8.38 11.63 1.02
C GLN A 259 7.96 11.26 2.46
N ASN A 260 8.40 11.98 3.49
CA ASN A 260 7.81 11.88 4.83
C ASN A 260 6.37 12.42 4.85
N SER A 261 6.05 13.34 3.94
CA SER A 261 4.76 14.01 3.80
C SER A 261 4.25 13.84 2.38
N GLN A 262 4.52 14.80 1.49
CA GLN A 262 4.29 14.72 0.05
C GLN A 262 5.36 15.57 -0.63
N VAL A 263 5.89 15.14 -1.78
CA VAL A 263 7.01 15.83 -2.44
C VAL A 263 6.53 17.16 -3.02
N TYR A 264 6.84 18.27 -2.35
CA TYR A 264 6.41 19.60 -2.75
C TYR A 264 7.47 20.32 -3.59
N GLY A 265 7.19 20.53 -4.87
CA GLY A 265 8.15 21.11 -5.81
C GLY A 265 8.12 22.64 -5.96
N GLY A 266 7.28 23.36 -5.20
CA GLY A 266 6.99 24.78 -5.44
C GLY A 266 6.25 25.03 -6.75
N PHE A 267 6.19 26.28 -7.20
CA PHE A 267 5.60 26.64 -8.49
C PHE A 267 6.41 26.04 -9.66
N GLY A 268 7.73 25.94 -9.51
CA GLY A 268 8.64 25.40 -10.52
C GLY A 268 8.43 23.92 -10.87
N ALA A 269 7.49 23.23 -10.22
CA ALA A 269 7.07 21.87 -10.54
C ALA A 269 5.68 21.76 -11.19
N GLU A 270 4.91 22.85 -11.26
CA GLU A 270 3.54 22.85 -11.81
C GLU A 270 3.52 22.49 -13.30
N ASP A 271 2.52 21.69 -13.71
CA ASP A 271 2.21 21.44 -15.12
C ASP A 271 0.75 21.83 -15.39
N PRO A 272 0.43 22.49 -16.52
CA PRO A 272 -0.95 22.85 -16.85
C PRO A 272 -1.96 21.69 -16.82
N ARG A 273 -1.52 20.46 -17.12
CA ARG A 273 -2.36 19.26 -17.15
C ARG A 273 -2.76 18.77 -15.75
N THR A 274 -1.82 18.74 -14.81
CA THR A 274 -2.12 18.43 -13.40
C THR A 274 -2.86 19.59 -12.75
N ASN A 275 -2.46 20.84 -13.02
CA ASN A 275 -3.17 22.03 -12.53
C ASN A 275 -4.65 22.01 -12.93
N ALA A 276 -4.98 21.66 -14.17
CA ALA A 276 -6.37 21.53 -14.61
C ALA A 276 -7.16 20.47 -13.82
N ALA A 277 -6.53 19.38 -13.38
CA ALA A 277 -7.15 18.37 -12.51
C ALA A 277 -7.31 18.85 -11.05
N VAL A 278 -6.37 19.66 -10.54
CA VAL A 278 -6.52 20.33 -9.24
C VAL A 278 -7.66 21.35 -9.28
N ASP A 279 -7.70 22.21 -10.30
CA ASP A 279 -8.73 23.24 -10.47
C ASP A 279 -10.12 22.63 -10.70
N ALA A 280 -10.23 21.54 -11.49
CA ALA A 280 -11.47 20.78 -11.66
C ALA A 280 -11.94 20.07 -10.38
N THR A 281 -11.10 19.95 -9.36
CA THR A 281 -11.42 19.36 -8.06
C THR A 281 -11.25 20.35 -6.90
N ALA A 282 -11.13 21.66 -7.15
CA ALA A 282 -10.75 22.67 -6.17
C ALA A 282 -11.55 22.53 -4.86
N GLY A 283 -10.86 22.48 -3.71
CA GLY A 283 -11.48 22.27 -2.39
C GLY A 283 -12.26 20.96 -2.16
N VAL A 284 -12.26 19.98 -3.07
CA VAL A 284 -12.95 18.68 -2.90
C VAL A 284 -12.05 17.72 -2.11
N VAL A 285 -12.60 17.09 -1.07
CA VAL A 285 -11.88 16.23 -0.12
C VAL A 285 -12.66 14.96 0.20
N LEU A 286 -12.03 13.99 0.88
CA LEU A 286 -12.71 12.84 1.48
C LEU A 286 -12.81 12.98 3.00
N MET A 287 -13.98 12.69 3.55
CA MET A 287 -14.27 12.81 4.98
C MET A 287 -14.57 11.44 5.58
N LYS A 288 -14.07 11.20 6.79
CA LYS A 288 -14.39 10.03 7.63
C LYS A 288 -14.63 10.50 9.06
N ASP A 289 -15.69 10.03 9.70
CA ASP A 289 -16.02 10.36 11.10
C ASP A 289 -16.07 11.88 11.40
N GLY A 290 -16.46 12.68 10.39
CA GLY A 290 -16.51 14.15 10.46
C GLY A 290 -15.17 14.88 10.24
N LYS A 291 -14.07 14.16 10.04
CA LYS A 291 -12.70 14.67 9.82
C LYS A 291 -12.20 14.39 8.39
N PRO A 292 -11.18 15.12 7.89
CA PRO A 292 -10.49 14.74 6.66
C PRO A 292 -9.87 13.33 6.81
N ALA A 293 -10.09 12.46 5.82
CA ALA A 293 -9.56 11.10 5.84
C ALA A 293 -8.05 11.08 5.55
N PHE A 294 -7.29 10.18 6.18
CA PHE A 294 -5.84 10.05 5.94
C PHE A 294 -5.56 9.27 4.65
N THR A 295 -5.81 9.92 3.52
CA THR A 295 -5.81 9.34 2.16
C THR A 295 -4.39 9.12 1.62
N GLU A 296 -3.69 8.14 2.18
CA GLU A 296 -2.43 7.65 1.63
C GLU A 296 -2.60 7.08 0.21
N PHE A 297 -1.53 7.09 -0.57
CA PHE A 297 -1.47 6.52 -1.92
C PHE A 297 -0.06 5.97 -2.18
N SER A 298 0.09 5.06 -3.13
CA SER A 298 1.40 4.53 -3.53
C SER A 298 1.43 4.16 -5.01
N SER A 299 2.62 3.97 -5.58
CA SER A 299 2.77 3.81 -7.04
C SER A 299 1.96 2.64 -7.60
N SER A 300 2.13 1.45 -7.03
CA SER A 300 1.50 0.22 -7.51
C SER A 300 1.17 -0.69 -6.33
N THR A 301 -0.04 -1.23 -6.30
CA THR A 301 -0.57 -2.02 -5.18
C THR A 301 -0.06 -3.46 -5.20
N GLY A 302 0.18 -4.03 -6.39
CA GLY A 302 0.41 -5.46 -6.60
C GLY A 302 -0.89 -6.22 -6.88
N GLY A 303 -1.92 -5.54 -7.39
CA GLY A 303 -3.27 -6.09 -7.57
C GLY A 303 -4.13 -6.18 -6.31
N ALA A 304 -3.64 -5.73 -5.15
CA ALA A 304 -4.43 -5.63 -3.91
C ALA A 304 -3.86 -4.55 -2.97
N THR A 305 -4.75 -3.79 -2.30
CA THR A 305 -4.34 -2.87 -1.23
C THR A 305 -4.03 -3.62 0.07
N ASP A 306 -3.19 -3.00 0.91
CA ASP A 306 -2.81 -3.46 2.25
C ASP A 306 -4.02 -3.52 3.20
N GLY A 307 -4.99 -2.60 3.04
CA GLY A 307 -6.14 -2.37 3.92
C GLY A 307 -5.73 -1.88 5.32
N ARG A 308 -6.29 -0.78 5.83
CA ARG A 308 -6.05 -0.27 7.21
C ARG A 308 -7.23 0.55 7.71
N ASP A 309 -7.16 1.87 7.56
CA ASP A 309 -8.24 2.82 7.84
C ASP A 309 -9.37 2.76 6.80
N PHE A 310 -9.07 2.17 5.64
CA PHE A 310 -10.01 1.81 4.58
C PHE A 310 -9.97 0.29 4.38
N PRO A 311 -11.06 -0.35 3.94
CA PRO A 311 -11.08 -1.78 3.61
C PRO A 311 -9.99 -2.15 2.60
N ALA A 312 -9.49 -3.38 2.68
CA ALA A 312 -8.67 -3.95 1.62
C ALA A 312 -9.53 -4.15 0.36
N VAL A 313 -8.99 -3.83 -0.82
CA VAL A 313 -9.66 -4.01 -2.12
C VAL A 313 -8.71 -4.60 -3.16
N LEU A 314 -9.26 -5.40 -4.07
CA LEU A 314 -8.56 -5.90 -5.26
C LEU A 314 -8.44 -4.78 -6.30
N ASP A 315 -7.23 -4.60 -6.83
CA ASP A 315 -6.87 -3.51 -7.74
C ASP A 315 -6.60 -4.06 -9.14
N GLU A 316 -7.67 -4.35 -9.86
CA GLU A 316 -7.63 -4.80 -11.25
C GLU A 316 -7.13 -3.71 -12.20
N GLY A 317 -7.14 -2.43 -11.78
CA GLY A 317 -6.51 -1.34 -12.51
C GLY A 317 -4.99 -1.51 -12.59
N ASP A 318 -4.36 -2.00 -11.52
CA ASP A 318 -2.90 -2.14 -11.40
C ASP A 318 -2.32 -3.19 -12.37
N THR A 319 -3.16 -3.96 -13.08
CA THR A 319 -2.78 -4.85 -14.18
C THR A 319 -1.95 -4.19 -15.28
N ILE A 320 -2.05 -2.87 -15.48
CA ILE A 320 -1.22 -2.13 -16.43
C ILE A 320 0.13 -1.64 -15.86
N SER A 321 0.40 -1.86 -14.58
CA SER A 321 1.62 -1.36 -13.91
C SER A 321 2.87 -2.15 -14.32
N PRO A 322 3.93 -1.50 -14.85
CA PRO A 322 5.23 -2.13 -15.07
C PRO A 322 5.98 -2.44 -13.75
N TYR A 323 5.36 -2.14 -12.60
CA TYR A 323 5.85 -2.46 -11.27
C TYR A 323 4.94 -3.42 -10.50
N ARG A 324 3.85 -3.93 -11.13
CA ARG A 324 2.90 -4.87 -10.52
C ARG A 324 3.56 -6.13 -10.00
N ASP A 325 4.57 -6.62 -10.71
CA ASP A 325 5.23 -7.90 -10.46
C ASP A 325 6.75 -7.71 -10.51
N TRP A 326 7.47 -8.40 -9.62
CA TRP A 326 8.92 -8.36 -9.53
C TRP A 326 9.50 -9.63 -8.90
N THR A 327 10.81 -9.80 -9.07
CA THR A 327 11.59 -10.83 -8.37
C THR A 327 12.83 -10.15 -7.80
N ALA A 328 13.19 -10.49 -6.56
CA ALA A 328 14.42 -10.04 -5.93
C ALA A 328 15.20 -11.25 -5.42
N THR A 329 16.52 -11.18 -5.50
CA THR A 329 17.42 -12.23 -5.03
C THR A 329 18.38 -11.61 -4.03
N VAL A 330 18.36 -12.09 -2.79
CA VAL A 330 19.07 -11.48 -1.66
C VAL A 330 20.00 -12.53 -1.03
N SER A 331 21.28 -12.22 -0.87
CA SER A 331 22.24 -13.19 -0.34
C SER A 331 21.98 -13.52 1.14
N SER A 332 22.23 -14.77 1.53
CA SER A 332 22.13 -15.23 2.92
C SER A 332 22.87 -14.32 3.91
N ASP A 333 24.05 -13.85 3.51
CA ASP A 333 24.96 -13.06 4.33
C ASP A 333 24.48 -11.61 4.51
N SER A 334 23.76 -11.05 3.52
CA SER A 334 23.13 -9.73 3.61
C SER A 334 21.99 -9.75 4.63
N ILE A 335 21.11 -10.76 4.55
CA ILE A 335 20.02 -10.96 5.53
C ILE A 335 20.61 -11.24 6.93
N ALA A 336 21.56 -12.17 7.03
CA ALA A 336 22.24 -12.55 8.27
C ALA A 336 22.81 -11.34 9.04
N SER A 337 23.50 -10.44 8.33
CA SER A 337 24.10 -9.24 8.91
C SER A 337 23.08 -8.14 9.20
N THR A 338 22.08 -7.96 8.33
CA THR A 338 21.01 -6.96 8.48
C THR A 338 20.11 -7.20 9.71
N PHE A 339 19.88 -8.47 10.06
CA PHE A 339 19.06 -8.87 11.20
C PHE A 339 19.84 -9.47 12.37
N ASN A 340 21.18 -9.54 12.27
CA ASN A 340 22.09 -10.01 13.32
C ASN A 340 21.78 -11.43 13.86
N VAL A 341 21.39 -12.35 12.95
CA VAL A 341 20.97 -13.73 13.31
C VAL A 341 22.11 -14.76 13.25
N GLY A 342 23.36 -14.34 13.03
CA GLY A 342 24.44 -15.25 12.63
C GLY A 342 24.22 -15.80 11.22
N SER A 343 24.85 -16.92 10.86
CA SER A 343 24.67 -17.54 9.53
C SER A 343 23.22 -17.94 9.32
N LEU A 344 22.58 -17.45 8.25
CA LEU A 344 21.16 -17.68 7.96
C LEU A 344 20.87 -19.17 7.77
N THR A 345 19.77 -19.64 8.36
CA THR A 345 19.26 -21.03 8.28
C THR A 345 17.78 -21.11 7.89
N GLY A 346 17.06 -19.98 7.84
CA GLY A 346 15.70 -19.89 7.33
C GLY A 346 15.22 -18.44 7.21
N PHE A 347 14.37 -18.17 6.22
CA PHE A 347 13.73 -16.88 5.98
C PHE A 347 12.33 -17.18 5.42
N GLU A 348 11.28 -16.87 6.17
CA GLU A 348 9.92 -17.35 5.89
C GLU A 348 8.88 -16.27 6.19
N VAL A 349 7.90 -16.08 5.31
CA VAL A 349 6.71 -15.26 5.64
C VAL A 349 5.80 -16.11 6.52
N ILE A 350 5.64 -15.72 7.79
CA ILE A 350 4.85 -16.47 8.78
C ILE A 350 3.43 -15.93 8.94
N GLU A 351 3.22 -14.65 8.61
CA GLU A 351 1.91 -13.99 8.65
C GLU A 351 1.73 -13.12 7.40
N ALA A 352 0.51 -13.09 6.84
CA ALA A 352 0.14 -12.28 5.67
C ALA A 352 -1.31 -11.79 5.75
N TYR A 353 -1.66 -10.76 4.99
CA TYR A 353 -2.98 -10.12 5.03
C TYR A 353 -4.05 -10.76 4.11
N GLY A 354 -3.73 -11.87 3.43
CA GLY A 354 -4.71 -12.72 2.72
C GLY A 354 -5.23 -12.22 1.38
N MET A 355 -5.17 -10.92 1.09
CA MET A 355 -5.71 -10.36 -0.16
C MET A 355 -4.65 -10.20 -1.25
N GLY A 356 -4.95 -10.76 -2.44
CA GLY A 356 -4.10 -10.72 -3.64
C GLY A 356 -3.41 -12.06 -3.93
N ALA A 357 -2.41 -12.04 -4.80
CA ALA A 357 -1.60 -13.22 -5.13
C ALA A 357 -0.83 -13.76 -3.91
N GLU A 358 -0.41 -15.03 -3.95
CA GLU A 358 0.58 -15.62 -3.01
C GLU A 358 0.26 -15.48 -1.49
N ASN A 359 -1.03 -15.53 -1.11
CA ASN A 359 -1.56 -15.30 0.25
C ASN A 359 -1.57 -13.81 0.68
N GLY A 360 -1.40 -12.90 -0.26
CA GLY A 360 -1.44 -11.46 -0.07
C GLY A 360 -0.16 -10.87 0.52
N ARG A 361 -0.26 -9.60 0.87
CA ARG A 361 0.87 -8.81 1.38
C ARG A 361 1.39 -9.38 2.71
N ALA A 362 2.71 -9.57 2.83
CA ALA A 362 3.32 -10.12 4.03
C ALA A 362 3.15 -9.15 5.22
N ALA A 363 2.89 -9.70 6.39
CA ALA A 363 2.74 -8.99 7.65
C ALA A 363 3.99 -9.17 8.53
N THR A 364 4.42 -10.42 8.74
CA THR A 364 5.55 -10.78 9.60
C THR A 364 6.42 -11.85 8.95
N VAL A 365 7.74 -11.66 9.01
CA VAL A 365 8.76 -12.57 8.46
C VAL A 365 9.59 -13.15 9.62
N ARG A 366 9.73 -14.47 9.65
CA ARG A 366 10.65 -15.17 10.55
C ARG A 366 12.02 -15.31 9.90
N ILE A 367 13.05 -14.86 10.60
CA ILE A 367 14.44 -14.86 10.15
C ILE A 367 15.25 -15.65 11.17
N SER A 368 15.75 -16.81 10.76
CA SER A 368 16.48 -17.76 11.61
C SER A 368 17.93 -17.89 11.17
N GLY A 369 18.84 -17.98 12.12
CA GLY A 369 20.26 -18.25 11.88
C GLY A 369 20.96 -18.89 13.06
N THR A 370 22.27 -19.10 12.95
CA THR A 370 23.08 -19.79 13.98
C THR A 370 23.25 -19.00 15.28
N GLY A 371 22.95 -17.70 15.29
CA GLY A 371 22.94 -16.84 16.47
C GLY A 371 21.56 -16.68 17.13
N GLY A 372 20.47 -17.09 16.46
CA GLY A 372 19.10 -16.98 16.98
C GLY A 372 18.04 -16.83 15.89
N THR A 373 16.80 -16.61 16.31
CA THR A 373 15.64 -16.35 15.44
C THR A 373 14.97 -15.05 15.86
N VAL A 374 14.56 -14.24 14.89
CA VAL A 374 13.78 -13.02 15.10
C VAL A 374 12.57 -13.02 14.17
N ASP A 375 11.42 -12.57 14.69
CA ASP A 375 10.21 -12.31 13.91
C ASP A 375 10.10 -10.80 13.69
N VAL A 376 9.99 -10.37 12.44
CA VAL A 376 10.18 -8.97 12.02
C VAL A 376 9.01 -8.51 11.14
N PRO A 377 8.42 -7.32 11.37
CA PRO A 377 7.38 -6.78 10.49
C PRO A 377 7.88 -6.64 9.05
N ALA A 378 7.10 -7.10 8.07
CA ALA A 378 7.52 -7.16 6.66
C ALA A 378 7.82 -5.77 6.04
N GLN A 379 7.26 -4.68 6.60
CA GLN A 379 7.60 -3.30 6.21
C GLN A 379 9.00 -2.87 6.71
N GLU A 380 9.48 -3.40 7.83
CA GLU A 380 10.87 -3.23 8.26
C GLU A 380 11.82 -4.05 7.38
N VAL A 381 11.44 -5.29 7.06
CA VAL A 381 12.19 -6.16 6.14
C VAL A 381 12.31 -5.52 4.77
N ARG A 382 11.20 -5.01 4.21
CA ARG A 382 11.18 -4.21 2.98
C ARG A 382 12.17 -3.06 3.04
N THR A 383 12.11 -2.23 4.07
CA THR A 383 12.95 -1.04 4.21
C THR A 383 14.44 -1.40 4.31
N LYS A 384 14.78 -2.37 5.16
CA LYS A 384 16.17 -2.79 5.39
C LYS A 384 16.80 -3.53 4.20
N LEU A 385 16.04 -4.36 3.49
CA LEU A 385 16.48 -5.07 2.28
C LEU A 385 16.20 -4.31 0.98
N GLN A 386 15.75 -3.05 1.06
CA GLN A 386 15.46 -2.15 -0.06
C GLN A 386 14.49 -2.73 -1.12
N LEU A 387 13.52 -3.53 -0.67
CA LEU A 387 12.49 -4.14 -1.52
C LEU A 387 11.45 -3.10 -1.98
N ARG A 388 10.89 -3.28 -3.18
CA ARG A 388 9.86 -2.38 -3.73
C ARG A 388 8.64 -2.26 -2.80
N SER A 389 8.16 -3.38 -2.28
CA SER A 389 6.99 -3.48 -1.41
C SER A 389 7.21 -4.50 -0.28
N SER A 390 6.28 -4.57 0.67
CA SER A 390 6.17 -5.67 1.64
C SER A 390 5.29 -6.82 1.12
N PHE A 391 4.91 -6.78 -0.15
CA PHE A 391 4.07 -7.80 -0.78
C PHE A 391 4.99 -8.75 -1.53
N PHE A 392 5.40 -9.82 -0.86
CA PHE A 392 6.25 -10.87 -1.40
C PHE A 392 6.01 -12.20 -0.70
N SER A 393 6.26 -13.29 -1.42
CA SER A 393 6.46 -14.63 -0.88
C SER A 393 7.95 -15.03 -0.96
N VAL A 394 8.30 -16.17 -0.36
CA VAL A 394 9.65 -16.75 -0.47
C VAL A 394 9.59 -17.98 -1.39
N GLN A 395 10.38 -17.97 -2.46
CA GLN A 395 10.38 -19.06 -3.43
C GLN A 395 10.80 -20.38 -2.76
N GLY A 396 9.94 -21.39 -2.87
CA GLY A 396 10.17 -22.72 -2.26
C GLY A 396 9.66 -22.86 -0.82
N GLN A 397 9.09 -21.81 -0.21
CA GLN A 397 8.35 -21.96 1.04
C GLN A 397 7.10 -22.82 0.81
N THR A 398 7.01 -23.95 1.52
CA THR A 398 5.92 -24.94 1.36
C THR A 398 4.81 -24.84 2.40
N THR A 399 5.06 -24.14 3.52
CA THR A 399 4.08 -23.90 4.57
C THR A 399 3.44 -22.52 4.34
N PRO A 400 2.11 -22.41 4.17
CA PRO A 400 1.46 -21.12 3.99
C PRO A 400 1.54 -20.26 5.27
N PRO A 401 1.60 -18.93 5.15
CA PRO A 401 1.52 -18.03 6.30
C PRO A 401 0.15 -18.12 6.99
N ALA A 402 0.11 -17.76 8.27
CA ALA A 402 -1.14 -17.48 8.95
C ALA A 402 -1.77 -16.20 8.37
N ILE A 403 -3.07 -16.23 8.05
CA ILE A 403 -3.78 -15.04 7.59
C ILE A 403 -4.20 -14.21 8.81
N VAL A 404 -3.77 -12.95 8.84
CA VAL A 404 -4.05 -12.00 9.92
C VAL A 404 -4.74 -10.77 9.37
N ALA A 405 -5.61 -10.14 10.16
CA ALA A 405 -6.20 -8.86 9.78
C ALA A 405 -5.12 -7.76 9.80
N PRO A 406 -5.11 -6.83 8.82
CA PRO A 406 -4.18 -5.71 8.86
C PRO A 406 -4.56 -4.70 9.97
N PRO A 407 -3.58 -3.98 10.55
CA PRO A 407 -3.85 -3.05 11.64
C PRO A 407 -4.77 -1.88 11.24
N SER A 408 -5.89 -1.74 11.95
CA SER A 408 -6.76 -0.57 11.87
C SER A 408 -6.13 0.63 12.61
N GLY A 409 -6.10 1.81 11.99
CA GLY A 409 -5.75 3.06 12.66
C GLY A 409 -4.46 3.74 12.16
N VAL A 410 -4.62 5.00 11.73
CA VAL A 410 -3.54 5.97 11.49
C VAL A 410 -2.59 6.05 12.69
N GLY A 411 -1.29 5.85 12.46
CA GLY A 411 -0.23 6.11 13.44
C GLY A 411 0.83 5.00 13.61
N SER A 412 0.59 3.80 13.07
CA SER A 412 1.46 2.62 13.27
C SER A 412 2.68 2.51 12.32
N THR A 413 3.54 3.53 12.31
CA THR A 413 4.90 3.38 11.75
C THR A 413 5.85 2.85 12.83
N PRO A 414 6.56 1.72 12.62
CA PRO A 414 7.64 1.28 13.51
C PRO A 414 8.90 2.12 13.28
N THR A 415 8.90 3.34 13.81
CA THR A 415 10.08 4.22 13.95
C THR A 415 10.30 4.54 15.42
N GLY A 416 11.56 4.82 15.81
CA GLY A 416 11.98 4.94 17.22
C GLY A 416 11.09 5.86 18.06
N GLY A 417 10.61 5.35 19.19
CA GLY A 417 9.51 5.96 19.95
C GLY A 417 9.88 7.20 20.78
N VAL A 418 8.82 7.90 21.21
CA VAL A 418 8.84 9.03 22.16
C VAL A 418 7.86 8.73 23.30
N PRO A 419 8.11 9.11 24.57
CA PRO A 419 7.33 8.61 25.72
C PRO A 419 5.92 9.18 25.85
N ALA A 420 5.00 8.41 26.45
CA ALA A 420 3.63 8.82 26.74
C ALA A 420 3.51 9.61 28.07
N ILE A 421 2.94 10.83 28.00
CA ILE A 421 2.48 11.62 29.16
C ILE A 421 1.23 12.47 28.71
N PRO A 422 0.47 13.15 29.60
CA PRO A 422 -0.79 12.62 30.12
C PRO A 422 -2.05 13.38 29.66
N THR A 423 -3.22 12.75 29.86
CA THR A 423 -4.54 13.30 29.54
C THR A 423 -4.94 14.52 30.39
N PRO A 424 -5.30 15.67 29.78
CA PRO A 424 -6.08 16.72 30.44
C PRO A 424 -7.57 16.36 30.42
N GLY A 425 -8.26 16.46 31.56
CA GLY A 425 -9.67 16.10 31.66
C GLY A 425 -10.63 17.16 31.09
N GLY A 426 -11.61 16.73 30.29
CA GLY A 426 -12.78 17.52 29.90
C GLY A 426 -14.07 16.85 30.38
N THR A 427 -14.95 17.61 31.04
CA THR A 427 -16.23 17.10 31.57
C THR A 427 -17.26 16.84 30.46
N PRO A 428 -18.12 15.81 30.58
CA PRO A 428 -19.13 15.49 29.59
C PRO A 428 -20.30 16.50 29.59
N LEU A 429 -20.84 16.76 28.40
CA LEU A 429 -22.09 17.49 28.15
C LEU A 429 -22.98 16.65 27.20
N PRO A 430 -24.31 16.85 27.22
CA PRO A 430 -25.18 15.77 27.70
C PRO A 430 -25.86 14.94 26.61
N THR A 431 -26.32 13.76 27.03
CA THR A 431 -27.23 12.89 26.27
C THR A 431 -28.57 13.59 26.00
N GLY A 432 -28.80 13.98 24.74
CA GLY A 432 -30.10 14.41 24.23
C GLY A 432 -30.80 13.27 23.50
N GLU A 433 -32.03 12.94 23.91
CA GLU A 433 -32.84 11.86 23.34
C GLU A 433 -33.50 12.30 22.02
N LEU A 434 -33.52 11.43 21.01
CA LEU A 434 -34.04 11.74 19.67
C LEU A 434 -35.58 11.65 19.62
N PRO A 435 -36.30 12.71 19.20
CA PRO A 435 -37.73 12.61 18.91
C PRO A 435 -37.95 11.95 17.54
N ALA A 436 -38.66 10.82 17.52
CA ALA A 436 -38.99 10.11 16.28
C ALA A 436 -40.21 10.72 15.56
N THR A 437 -40.08 11.00 14.26
CA THR A 437 -41.21 11.19 13.32
C THR A 437 -40.86 10.61 11.94
N PRO A 438 -41.82 9.99 11.22
CA PRO A 438 -41.53 9.22 10.01
C PRO A 438 -41.58 10.05 8.72
N GLY A 439 -40.67 9.77 7.78
CA GLY A 439 -40.67 10.30 6.41
C GLY A 439 -39.71 9.54 5.52
N THR A 440 -40.20 8.98 4.41
CA THR A 440 -39.45 8.08 3.50
C THR A 440 -38.47 8.82 2.58
N GLY A 441 -37.24 8.31 2.46
CA GLY A 441 -36.32 8.68 1.37
C GLY A 441 -34.87 8.30 1.65
N THR A 442 -34.28 7.44 0.81
CA THR A 442 -32.86 7.04 0.80
C THR A 442 -32.26 6.75 2.18
N GLY A 443 -32.48 5.54 2.69
CA GLY A 443 -31.50 4.88 3.54
C GLY A 443 -30.18 4.68 2.78
N ASP A 444 -29.10 4.36 3.49
CA ASP A 444 -27.83 4.03 2.84
C ASP A 444 -27.97 2.72 2.06
N LEU A 445 -28.04 2.83 0.74
CA LEU A 445 -28.22 1.70 -0.18
C LEU A 445 -27.08 0.67 -0.07
N ILE A 446 -25.88 1.08 0.38
CA ILE A 446 -24.76 0.16 0.61
C ILE A 446 -24.99 -0.65 1.88
N SER A 447 -25.43 -0.02 2.98
CA SER A 447 -25.83 -0.73 4.20
C SER A 447 -27.02 -1.66 3.97
N GLU A 448 -28.03 -1.26 3.18
CA GLU A 448 -29.17 -2.12 2.82
C GLU A 448 -28.73 -3.31 1.94
N LEU A 449 -27.84 -3.08 0.96
CA LEU A 449 -27.25 -4.14 0.13
C LEU A 449 -26.41 -5.12 0.97
N LEU A 450 -25.58 -4.63 1.88
CA LEU A 450 -24.72 -5.46 2.72
C LEU A 450 -25.53 -6.30 3.72
N ALA A 451 -26.56 -5.73 4.36
CA ALA A 451 -27.43 -6.50 5.25
C ALA A 451 -28.19 -7.63 4.52
N LEU A 452 -28.63 -7.38 3.28
CA LEU A 452 -29.24 -8.41 2.42
C LEU A 452 -28.22 -9.48 2.00
N ALA A 453 -26.99 -9.05 1.68
CA ALA A 453 -25.90 -9.93 1.30
C ALA A 453 -25.42 -10.82 2.45
N GLU A 454 -25.28 -10.31 3.68
CA GLU A 454 -24.95 -11.09 4.87
C GLU A 454 -25.96 -12.23 5.10
N ALA A 455 -27.25 -11.95 4.98
CA ALA A 455 -28.29 -12.96 5.09
C ALA A 455 -28.21 -14.00 3.95
N ALA A 456 -28.04 -13.57 2.70
CA ALA A 456 -28.00 -14.45 1.53
C ALA A 456 -26.72 -15.31 1.49
N ILE A 457 -25.57 -14.73 1.77
CA ILE A 457 -24.26 -15.40 1.83
C ILE A 457 -24.20 -16.35 3.03
N GLY A 458 -24.67 -15.94 4.21
CA GLY A 458 -24.78 -16.83 5.37
C GLY A 458 -25.70 -18.03 5.11
N GLY A 459 -26.77 -17.82 4.34
CA GLY A 459 -27.63 -18.89 3.82
C GLY A 459 -26.88 -19.86 2.91
N LYS A 460 -26.24 -19.37 1.85
CA LYS A 460 -25.46 -20.18 0.90
C LYS A 460 -24.28 -20.91 1.56
N PHE A 461 -23.61 -20.27 2.53
CA PHE A 461 -22.56 -20.89 3.34
C PHE A 461 -23.10 -22.08 4.16
N THR A 462 -24.27 -21.90 4.79
CA THR A 462 -24.93 -22.96 5.56
C THR A 462 -25.40 -24.11 4.66
N GLU A 463 -25.95 -23.80 3.49
CA GLU A 463 -26.34 -24.76 2.44
C GLU A 463 -25.15 -25.64 1.98
N LEU A 464 -23.97 -25.04 1.83
CA LEU A 464 -22.73 -25.70 1.41
C LEU A 464 -21.99 -26.44 2.55
N GLY A 465 -22.60 -26.54 3.73
CA GLY A 465 -22.11 -27.32 4.88
C GLY A 465 -21.42 -26.51 5.99
N GLY A 466 -21.48 -25.18 5.94
CA GLY A 466 -20.75 -24.30 6.86
C GLY A 466 -19.25 -24.50 6.78
N SER A 467 -18.52 -24.32 7.88
CA SER A 467 -17.05 -24.41 7.87
C SER A 467 -16.49 -25.84 7.81
N SER A 468 -17.33 -26.85 8.06
CA SER A 468 -17.03 -28.24 7.70
C SER A 468 -17.39 -28.59 6.25
N GLY A 469 -17.92 -27.61 5.51
CA GLY A 469 -18.36 -27.72 4.13
C GLY A 469 -17.28 -27.38 3.11
N VAL A 470 -17.67 -27.37 1.83
CA VAL A 470 -16.75 -27.23 0.68
C VAL A 470 -16.05 -25.87 0.57
N LEU A 471 -16.52 -24.85 1.30
CA LEU A 471 -15.90 -23.53 1.36
C LEU A 471 -14.83 -23.41 2.48
N GLY A 472 -14.93 -24.19 3.56
CA GLY A 472 -14.15 -23.99 4.79
C GLY A 472 -14.55 -22.74 5.58
N GLU A 473 -13.75 -22.31 6.55
CA GLU A 473 -14.05 -21.12 7.37
C GLU A 473 -14.12 -19.83 6.53
N ALA A 474 -14.92 -18.86 7.00
CA ALA A 474 -14.97 -17.50 6.44
C ALA A 474 -13.70 -16.73 6.81
N LEU A 475 -13.12 -16.00 5.83
CA LEU A 475 -11.86 -15.27 5.97
C LEU A 475 -12.03 -13.78 6.28
N GLY A 476 -13.25 -13.26 6.24
CA GLY A 476 -13.55 -11.84 6.47
C GLY A 476 -15.04 -11.52 6.47
N PRO A 477 -15.42 -10.24 6.64
CA PRO A 477 -16.81 -9.80 6.53
C PRO A 477 -17.30 -9.84 5.07
N VAL A 478 -18.60 -9.59 4.87
CA VAL A 478 -19.14 -9.27 3.54
C VAL A 478 -18.69 -7.88 3.14
N LEU A 479 -18.25 -7.72 1.89
CA LEU A 479 -17.80 -6.46 1.29
C LEU A 479 -18.55 -6.20 -0.02
N PRO A 480 -18.74 -4.95 -0.47
CA PRO A 480 -19.32 -4.67 -1.79
C PRO A 480 -18.39 -5.18 -2.92
N THR A 481 -18.96 -5.56 -4.06
CA THR A 481 -18.18 -5.96 -5.25
C THR A 481 -17.63 -4.73 -6.00
N THR A 482 -16.73 -4.94 -6.96
CA THR A 482 -16.01 -3.84 -7.64
C THR A 482 -16.90 -2.98 -8.53
N SER A 483 -18.06 -3.49 -8.95
CA SER A 483 -19.11 -2.72 -9.62
C SER A 483 -19.99 -1.90 -8.67
N GLY A 484 -20.01 -2.22 -7.38
CA GLY A 484 -20.97 -1.72 -6.40
C GLY A 484 -22.41 -2.23 -6.55
N THR A 485 -22.68 -3.13 -7.50
CA THR A 485 -24.02 -3.72 -7.73
C THR A 485 -24.30 -4.99 -6.94
N GLY A 486 -23.28 -5.53 -6.27
CA GLY A 486 -23.36 -6.73 -5.46
C GLY A 486 -22.43 -6.67 -4.25
N ALA A 487 -22.27 -7.81 -3.60
CA ALA A 487 -21.40 -8.03 -2.46
C ALA A 487 -20.70 -9.40 -2.54
N VAL A 488 -19.63 -9.61 -1.76
CA VAL A 488 -18.81 -10.81 -1.76
C VAL A 488 -18.25 -11.10 -0.37
N GLN A 489 -18.12 -12.38 -0.02
CA GLN A 489 -17.37 -12.85 1.14
C GLN A 489 -16.35 -13.91 0.73
N GLN A 490 -15.18 -13.89 1.35
CA GLN A 490 -14.10 -14.85 1.11
C GLN A 490 -14.12 -15.98 2.14
N PHE A 491 -13.81 -17.19 1.69
CA PHE A 491 -13.71 -18.42 2.47
C PHE A 491 -12.43 -19.17 2.10
N GLN A 492 -11.99 -20.11 2.93
CA GLN A 492 -10.72 -20.85 2.74
C GLN A 492 -10.54 -21.50 1.36
N ASN A 493 -11.63 -21.91 0.69
CA ASN A 493 -11.60 -22.64 -0.58
C ASN A 493 -12.37 -21.95 -1.73
N GLY A 494 -12.84 -20.71 -1.54
CA GLY A 494 -13.62 -20.00 -2.54
C GLY A 494 -14.24 -18.69 -2.05
N SER A 495 -15.05 -18.06 -2.88
CA SER A 495 -15.80 -16.84 -2.55
C SER A 495 -17.30 -17.08 -2.77
N VAL A 496 -18.16 -16.44 -1.97
CA VAL A 496 -19.58 -16.34 -2.29
C VAL A 496 -19.89 -14.90 -2.69
N PHE A 497 -20.39 -14.72 -3.90
CA PHE A 497 -20.87 -13.45 -4.45
C PHE A 497 -22.37 -13.36 -4.27
N PHE A 498 -22.90 -12.16 -4.08
CA PHE A 498 -24.32 -11.86 -4.00
C PHE A 498 -24.66 -10.68 -4.91
N GLY A 499 -25.78 -10.75 -5.62
CA GLY A 499 -26.41 -9.62 -6.30
C GLY A 499 -27.92 -9.63 -6.08
N PRO A 500 -28.61 -8.47 -6.03
CA PRO A 500 -30.06 -8.42 -5.83
C PRO A 500 -30.87 -9.23 -6.86
N ASP A 501 -30.44 -9.22 -8.13
CA ASP A 501 -31.10 -9.95 -9.22
C ASP A 501 -30.56 -11.39 -9.41
N THR A 502 -29.36 -11.69 -8.89
CA THR A 502 -28.69 -13.00 -9.09
C THR A 502 -28.87 -13.95 -7.90
N GLY A 503 -29.08 -13.43 -6.69
CA GLY A 503 -28.94 -14.20 -5.46
C GLY A 503 -27.48 -14.45 -5.09
N ALA A 504 -27.25 -15.34 -4.10
CA ALA A 504 -25.93 -15.70 -3.60
C ALA A 504 -25.39 -16.96 -4.28
N HIS A 505 -24.18 -16.87 -4.86
CA HIS A 505 -23.53 -17.92 -5.63
C HIS A 505 -22.04 -18.09 -5.29
N ALA A 506 -21.62 -19.35 -5.14
CA ALA A 506 -20.28 -19.70 -4.69
C ALA A 506 -19.34 -20.08 -5.85
N LEU A 507 -18.15 -19.47 -5.91
CA LEU A 507 -17.09 -19.78 -6.88
C LEU A 507 -15.86 -20.37 -6.16
N GLY A 508 -15.34 -21.49 -6.65
CA GLY A 508 -14.26 -22.23 -6.00
C GLY A 508 -13.31 -22.92 -6.96
N GLY A 509 -12.00 -22.85 -6.64
CA GLY A 509 -10.92 -23.41 -7.45
C GLY A 509 -10.80 -22.74 -8.83
N LEU A 510 -10.76 -23.56 -9.89
CA LEU A 510 -10.63 -23.11 -11.28
C LEU A 510 -11.74 -22.17 -11.74
N ALA A 511 -12.94 -22.24 -11.15
CA ALA A 511 -14.04 -21.32 -11.42
C ALA A 511 -13.67 -19.89 -11.01
N LEU A 512 -13.23 -19.73 -9.75
CA LEU A 512 -12.82 -18.44 -9.17
C LEU A 512 -11.53 -17.93 -9.84
N LEU A 513 -10.56 -18.81 -10.08
CA LEU A 513 -9.32 -18.46 -10.76
C LEU A 513 -9.56 -17.92 -12.17
N ASN A 514 -10.37 -18.61 -12.99
CA ASN A 514 -10.66 -18.17 -14.36
C ASN A 514 -11.62 -16.98 -14.41
N PHE A 515 -12.51 -16.82 -13.43
CA PHE A 515 -13.30 -15.60 -13.25
C PHE A 515 -12.38 -14.38 -13.10
N VAL A 516 -11.42 -14.42 -12.14
CA VAL A 516 -10.44 -13.35 -11.94
C VAL A 516 -9.57 -13.14 -13.20
N LEU A 517 -9.00 -14.20 -13.78
CA LEU A 517 -8.14 -14.10 -14.96
C LEU A 517 -8.82 -13.55 -16.22
N GLN A 518 -10.15 -13.55 -16.30
CA GLN A 518 -10.92 -12.98 -17.41
C GLN A 518 -11.50 -11.58 -17.09
N GLY A 519 -11.04 -10.93 -16.01
CA GLY A 519 -11.46 -9.59 -15.61
C GLY A 519 -12.64 -9.55 -14.64
N GLY A 520 -13.05 -10.69 -14.09
CA GLY A 520 -14.05 -10.81 -13.03
C GLY A 520 -15.39 -10.15 -13.38
N GLU A 521 -15.97 -9.48 -12.39
CA GLU A 521 -17.31 -8.89 -12.45
C GLU A 521 -17.45 -7.84 -13.57
N SER A 522 -16.40 -7.08 -13.90
CA SER A 522 -16.51 -6.00 -14.90
C SER A 522 -16.61 -6.53 -16.35
N VAL A 523 -16.18 -7.77 -16.60
CA VAL A 523 -16.19 -8.41 -17.93
C VAL A 523 -17.25 -9.52 -18.02
N LEU A 524 -17.40 -10.31 -16.95
CA LEU A 524 -18.33 -11.44 -16.88
C LEU A 524 -19.62 -11.12 -16.12
N GLY A 525 -19.67 -10.09 -15.29
CA GLY A 525 -20.78 -9.85 -14.35
C GLY A 525 -20.76 -10.81 -13.17
N LEU A 526 -21.78 -10.71 -12.31
CA LEU A 526 -21.95 -11.63 -11.17
C LEU A 526 -22.29 -13.05 -11.66
N PRO A 527 -21.87 -14.11 -10.91
CA PRO A 527 -22.23 -15.49 -11.22
C PRO A 527 -23.74 -15.75 -11.10
N LEU A 528 -24.24 -16.67 -11.93
CA LEU A 528 -25.65 -17.07 -11.99
C LEU A 528 -25.90 -18.51 -11.50
N GLU A 529 -24.85 -19.19 -11.05
CA GLU A 529 -24.90 -20.55 -10.51
C GLU A 529 -23.68 -20.83 -9.62
N ASP A 530 -23.81 -21.79 -8.71
CA ASP A 530 -22.67 -22.26 -7.90
C ASP A 530 -21.69 -23.05 -8.78
N SER A 531 -20.41 -22.70 -8.70
CA SER A 531 -19.35 -23.28 -9.51
C SER A 531 -18.14 -23.58 -8.63
N LEU A 532 -18.15 -24.76 -8.02
CA LEU A 532 -17.14 -25.22 -7.08
C LEU A 532 -16.35 -26.39 -7.68
N SER A 533 -15.06 -26.16 -7.92
CA SER A 533 -14.14 -27.16 -8.46
C SER A 533 -13.08 -27.54 -7.43
N THR A 534 -12.86 -28.85 -7.23
CA THR A 534 -11.82 -29.37 -6.33
C THR A 534 -10.43 -29.14 -6.94
N LEU A 535 -9.55 -28.43 -6.22
CA LEU A 535 -8.24 -27.96 -6.72
C LEU A 535 -7.20 -29.07 -7.02
N LEU A 536 -7.54 -30.35 -6.87
CA LEU A 536 -6.59 -31.48 -6.81
C LEU A 536 -6.99 -32.68 -7.70
N GLY A 537 -7.54 -32.43 -8.89
CA GLY A 537 -7.84 -33.48 -9.87
C GLY A 537 -7.71 -33.00 -11.32
N PRO A 538 -7.36 -33.88 -12.27
CA PRO A 538 -7.37 -33.54 -13.69
C PRO A 538 -8.81 -33.23 -14.13
N VAL A 539 -8.98 -32.12 -14.83
CA VAL A 539 -10.27 -31.72 -15.39
C VAL A 539 -10.62 -32.70 -16.52
N THR A 540 -11.60 -33.57 -16.30
CA THR A 540 -11.93 -34.67 -17.22
C THR A 540 -13.08 -34.38 -18.18
N GLN A 541 -13.73 -33.22 -18.04
CA GLN A 541 -14.86 -32.76 -18.84
C GLN A 541 -14.81 -31.23 -18.99
N VAL A 542 -15.42 -30.66 -20.02
CA VAL A 542 -15.51 -29.20 -20.19
C VAL A 542 -16.25 -28.60 -19.00
N PHE A 543 -15.60 -27.67 -18.30
CA PHE A 543 -16.15 -27.03 -17.11
C PHE A 543 -16.74 -25.68 -17.51
N GLN A 544 -18.07 -25.57 -17.42
CA GLN A 544 -18.83 -24.36 -17.75
C GLN A 544 -19.21 -23.58 -16.49
N SER A 545 -19.35 -22.26 -16.59
CA SER A 545 -19.93 -21.41 -15.54
C SER A 545 -20.63 -20.21 -16.16
N LYS A 546 -21.88 -19.97 -15.76
CA LYS A 546 -22.70 -18.84 -16.23
C LYS A 546 -22.52 -17.60 -15.35
N PHE A 547 -22.37 -16.46 -16.01
CA PHE A 547 -22.34 -15.14 -15.39
C PHE A 547 -23.25 -14.19 -16.16
N ALA A 548 -23.65 -13.06 -15.57
CA ALA A 548 -24.59 -12.12 -16.18
C ALA A 548 -24.15 -11.55 -17.56
N GLY A 549 -22.84 -11.56 -17.85
CA GLY A 549 -22.21 -11.11 -19.08
C GLY A 549 -21.69 -12.22 -20.02
N GLY A 550 -21.97 -13.50 -19.77
CA GLY A 550 -21.62 -14.59 -20.71
C GLY A 550 -21.34 -15.94 -20.05
N ILE A 551 -20.89 -16.91 -20.86
CA ILE A 551 -20.47 -18.23 -20.39
C ILE A 551 -18.94 -18.33 -20.41
N LEU A 552 -18.38 -18.82 -19.31
CA LEU A 552 -16.98 -19.19 -19.17
C LEU A 552 -16.84 -20.70 -19.41
N GLU A 553 -16.06 -21.10 -20.41
CA GLU A 553 -15.69 -22.50 -20.67
C GLU A 553 -14.20 -22.71 -20.41
N VAL A 554 -13.87 -23.61 -19.48
CA VAL A 554 -12.49 -24.08 -19.26
C VAL A 554 -12.25 -25.37 -20.05
N ASP A 555 -11.24 -25.35 -20.93
CA ASP A 555 -10.80 -26.52 -21.68
C ASP A 555 -10.11 -27.55 -20.76
N PRO A 556 -10.60 -28.80 -20.68
CA PRO A 556 -10.02 -29.84 -19.82
C PRO A 556 -8.58 -30.22 -20.19
N ALA A 557 -8.15 -30.01 -21.44
CA ALA A 557 -6.84 -30.43 -21.93
C ALA A 557 -5.74 -29.37 -21.73
N THR A 558 -6.10 -28.09 -21.69
CA THR A 558 -5.15 -26.96 -21.58
C THR A 558 -5.32 -26.12 -20.32
N GLY A 559 -6.45 -26.25 -19.61
CA GLY A 559 -6.81 -25.38 -18.49
C GLY A 559 -7.15 -23.95 -18.90
N GLN A 560 -7.15 -23.62 -20.19
CA GLN A 560 -7.45 -22.28 -20.67
C GLN A 560 -8.96 -22.02 -20.65
N ALA A 561 -9.35 -20.88 -20.10
CA ALA A 561 -10.71 -20.37 -20.20
C ALA A 561 -10.93 -19.63 -21.53
N SER A 562 -12.12 -19.82 -22.09
CA SER A 562 -12.65 -19.08 -23.23
C SER A 562 -14.05 -18.54 -22.89
N ARG A 563 -14.41 -17.39 -23.45
CA ARG A 563 -15.72 -16.76 -23.27
C ARG A 563 -16.63 -17.05 -24.46
N LYS A 564 -17.90 -17.33 -24.19
CA LYS A 564 -18.99 -17.49 -25.17
C LYS A 564 -20.17 -16.56 -24.84
#